data_AF-A0A9N9FQL7-F1
#
_entry.id   AF-A0A9N9FQL7-F1
#
_cell.length_a   1.000
_cell.length_b   1.000
_cell.length_c   1.000
_cell.angle_alpha   90.00
_cell.angle_beta   90.00
_cell.angle_gamma   90.00
#
_symmetry.space_group_name_H-M   'P 1'
#
loop_
_entity.id
_entity.type
_entity.pdbx_description
1 polymer ?
#
loop_
_entity_poly.entity_id
_entity_poly.type
_entity_poly.pdbx_seq_one_letter_code
_entity_poly.pdbx_strand_id
1 'polypeptide(L)'
;NKGDEDPIDSPSMDVSEEEEEEEIDSDEGVSDGEENAHLEEEIVDIDFDFFDPKPIDFHSIKNLVIQLFSADAELFCISELTELIISQPLLGTTVKVDGADSDPYAVLTVLNMNEHSKKCIKDLVTYLLDKTKQDSVLNDKLDTLLKKDSIEHVGLILSERLINMPVQIVPPMYKMLQEEIQWAVDDVSIKAT
;
A
#
# COMPACT_ATOMS: atom_id res chain seq x y z
N ASN A 1 55.37 39.90 -23.86
CA ASN A 1 54.49 41.09 -23.81
C ASN A 1 53.19 40.65 -23.17
N LYS A 2 52.72 41.27 -22.08
CA LYS A 2 52.21 42.66 -22.03
C LYS A 2 51.11 42.86 -23.09
N GLY A 3 49.82 42.85 -22.75
CA GLY A 3 49.15 42.68 -21.45
C GLY A 3 47.67 43.03 -21.65
N ASP A 4 46.90 43.66 -20.77
CA ASP A 4 46.97 44.14 -19.36
C ASP A 4 45.46 44.18 -18.90
N GLU A 5 44.94 44.41 -17.69
CA GLU A 5 45.36 45.00 -16.38
C GLU A 5 44.47 44.38 -15.25
N ASP A 6 44.29 45.01 -14.06
CA ASP A 6 43.70 44.41 -12.82
C ASP A 6 42.19 44.79 -12.50
N PRO A 7 41.66 44.72 -11.25
CA PRO A 7 41.12 43.52 -10.58
C PRO A 7 39.64 43.65 -10.09
N ILE A 8 39.11 42.61 -9.41
CA ILE A 8 38.00 42.74 -8.43
C ILE A 8 38.49 42.24 -7.07
N ASP A 9 38.31 43.07 -6.05
CA ASP A 9 38.78 42.88 -4.67
C ASP A 9 37.67 42.32 -3.75
N SER A 10 38.02 41.43 -2.81
CA SER A 10 37.28 41.07 -1.56
C SER A 10 37.87 39.86 -0.79
N PRO A 11 38.92 40.03 0.03
CA PRO A 11 39.09 39.33 1.32
C PRO A 11 38.40 40.17 2.44
N SER A 12 38.28 39.82 3.73
CA SER A 12 38.79 38.76 4.61
C SER A 12 37.72 38.56 5.74
N MET A 13 37.50 37.41 6.39
CA MET A 13 38.33 36.67 7.36
C MET A 13 38.37 37.22 8.82
N ASP A 14 37.34 36.85 9.60
CA ASP A 14 37.41 36.31 10.99
C ASP A 14 37.91 37.16 12.21
N VAL A 15 37.67 36.64 13.43
CA VAL A 15 38.27 36.94 14.76
C VAL A 15 37.57 37.97 15.69
N SER A 16 36.59 37.46 16.46
CA SER A 16 36.34 37.51 17.94
C SER A 16 36.48 38.77 18.85
N GLU A 17 35.67 38.72 19.93
CA GLU A 17 35.83 39.32 21.28
C GLU A 17 35.65 40.84 21.49
N GLU A 18 34.62 41.21 22.27
CA GLU A 18 34.76 41.87 23.60
C GLU A 18 33.42 41.78 24.38
N GLU A 19 33.44 42.01 25.70
CA GLU A 19 32.32 41.79 26.64
C GLU A 19 31.70 43.13 27.11
N GLU A 20 30.38 43.20 27.27
CA GLU A 20 29.71 44.29 28.03
C GLU A 20 28.78 43.69 29.10
N GLU A 21 29.09 43.97 30.37
CA GLU A 21 28.27 43.65 31.54
C GLU A 21 27.28 44.79 31.81
N GLU A 22 25.96 44.54 31.76
CA GLU A 22 24.96 45.40 32.42
C GLU A 22 24.20 44.59 33.49
N GLU A 23 24.59 44.74 34.76
CA GLU A 23 23.73 44.40 35.88
C GLU A 23 22.63 45.47 36.04
N ILE A 24 21.37 45.05 36.05
CA ILE A 24 20.25 45.88 36.55
C ILE A 24 19.55 45.12 37.68
N ASP A 25 19.49 45.78 38.83
CA ASP A 25 19.03 45.24 40.10
C ASP A 25 17.49 45.18 40.22
N SER A 26 17.03 44.23 41.03
CA SER A 26 15.70 44.01 41.62
C SER A 26 14.45 44.72 41.06
N ASP A 27 13.42 43.91 40.76
CA ASP A 27 12.12 44.10 41.43
C ASP A 27 11.46 42.74 41.73
N GLU A 28 10.68 42.65 42.81
CA GLU A 28 10.08 41.40 43.27
C GLU A 28 8.62 41.22 42.81
N GLY A 29 8.35 40.09 42.15
CA GLY A 29 7.16 39.31 42.41
C GLY A 29 5.78 39.90 42.05
N VAL A 30 5.46 39.96 40.75
CA VAL A 30 4.08 39.73 40.30
C VAL A 30 4.00 38.34 39.69
N SER A 31 3.37 37.42 40.42
CA SER A 31 3.05 36.07 39.95
C SER A 31 1.82 36.11 39.05
N ASP A 32 1.94 36.71 37.86
CA ASP A 32 0.95 36.45 36.81
C ASP A 32 1.08 34.99 36.39
N GLY A 33 0.04 34.23 36.74
CA GLY A 33 -0.05 32.80 36.44
C GLY A 33 -0.33 32.59 34.96
N GLU A 34 0.71 32.70 34.13
CA GLU A 34 0.70 32.03 32.84
C GLU A 34 0.60 30.53 33.08
N GLU A 35 -0.64 30.03 33.09
CA GLU A 35 -0.96 28.65 32.76
C GLU A 35 -0.46 28.41 31.34
N ASN A 36 0.85 28.15 31.23
CA ASN A 36 1.48 27.49 30.11
C ASN A 36 0.89 26.08 30.07
N ALA A 37 -0.33 26.01 29.54
CA ALA A 37 -1.00 24.80 29.10
C ALA A 37 -0.17 24.25 27.95
N HIS A 38 0.93 23.60 28.34
CA HIS A 38 1.78 22.82 27.47
C HIS A 38 0.85 21.81 26.81
N LEU A 39 0.52 22.08 25.55
CA LEU A 39 -0.15 21.12 24.70
C LEU A 39 0.86 19.99 24.51
N GLU A 40 0.82 19.02 25.42
CA GLU A 40 1.44 17.73 25.24
C GLU A 40 0.82 17.16 23.97
N GLU A 41 1.53 17.29 22.85
CA GLU A 41 1.17 16.68 21.58
C GLU A 41 1.17 15.17 21.81
N GLU A 42 -0.01 14.62 22.09
CA GLU A 42 -0.21 13.22 22.42
C GLU A 42 0.37 12.38 21.28
N ILE A 43 1.46 11.68 21.58
CA ILE A 43 2.22 10.94 20.57
C ILE A 43 1.39 9.72 20.17
N VAL A 44 0.65 9.87 19.06
CA VAL A 44 -0.13 8.78 18.46
C VAL A 44 0.84 7.87 17.69
N ASP A 45 1.33 6.84 18.37
CA ASP A 45 2.01 5.72 17.72
C ASP A 45 1.01 4.97 16.82
N ILE A 46 1.40 4.68 15.58
CA ILE A 46 0.58 3.97 14.59
C ILE A 46 1.39 2.81 14.02
N ASP A 47 1.08 1.60 14.47
CA ASP A 47 1.62 0.37 13.92
C ASP A 47 0.82 -0.07 12.68
N PHE A 48 1.48 -0.81 11.78
CA PHE A 48 0.90 -1.35 10.56
C PHE A 48 1.00 -2.88 10.58
N ASP A 49 0.02 -3.52 11.21
CA ASP A 49 -0.04 -4.96 11.36
C ASP A 49 -0.59 -5.65 10.10
N PHE A 50 -0.10 -6.87 9.86
CA PHE A 50 -0.45 -7.70 8.71
C PHE A 50 -1.28 -8.93 9.14
N PHE A 51 -2.42 -9.15 8.51
CA PHE A 51 -3.34 -10.24 8.86
C PHE A 51 -3.97 -10.93 7.64
N ASP A 52 -4.22 -12.23 7.73
CA ASP A 52 -5.04 -12.99 6.77
C ASP A 52 -6.45 -12.39 6.63
N PRO A 53 -7.04 -12.33 5.41
CA PRO A 53 -8.43 -11.95 5.19
C PRO A 53 -9.44 -12.77 6.01
N LYS A 54 -10.23 -12.10 6.84
CA LYS A 54 -11.27 -12.72 7.68
C LYS A 54 -12.68 -12.48 7.11
N PRO A 55 -13.69 -13.30 7.47
CA PRO A 55 -15.09 -13.05 7.12
C PRO A 55 -15.66 -11.70 7.61
N ILE A 56 -15.09 -11.10 8.68
CA ILE A 56 -15.46 -9.77 9.16
C ILE A 56 -15.05 -8.66 8.18
N ASP A 57 -13.95 -8.86 7.45
CA ASP A 57 -13.36 -7.87 6.54
C ASP A 57 -14.16 -7.67 5.24
N PHE A 58 -15.23 -8.45 5.04
CA PHE A 58 -16.00 -8.50 3.80
C PHE A 58 -16.46 -7.13 3.31
N HIS A 59 -16.90 -6.23 4.19
CA HIS A 59 -17.37 -4.92 3.73
C HIS A 59 -16.23 -4.04 3.21
N SER A 60 -15.10 -4.04 3.91
CA SER A 60 -13.97 -3.16 3.59
C SER A 60 -13.10 -3.70 2.46
N ILE A 61 -12.88 -5.02 2.37
CA ILE A 61 -12.28 -5.63 1.17
C ILE A 61 -13.20 -5.40 -0.04
N LYS A 62 -14.53 -5.50 0.10
CA LYS A 62 -15.47 -5.15 -0.98
C LYS A 62 -15.32 -3.70 -1.43
N ASN A 63 -15.18 -2.76 -0.50
CA ASN A 63 -15.00 -1.34 -0.81
C ASN A 63 -13.64 -1.07 -1.49
N LEU A 64 -12.56 -1.73 -1.07
CA LEU A 64 -11.26 -1.68 -1.76
C LEU A 64 -11.36 -2.27 -3.17
N VAL A 65 -12.06 -3.39 -3.38
CA VAL A 65 -12.28 -3.96 -4.72
C VAL A 65 -13.13 -3.02 -5.61
N ILE A 66 -14.08 -2.27 -5.05
CA ILE A 66 -14.80 -1.22 -5.78
C ILE A 66 -13.87 -0.06 -6.14
N GLN A 67 -12.97 0.37 -5.24
CA GLN A 67 -11.98 1.40 -5.52
C GLN A 67 -11.07 1.00 -6.69
N LEU A 68 -10.56 -0.24 -6.67
CA LEU A 68 -9.62 -0.79 -7.65
C LEU A 68 -10.18 -0.82 -9.08
N PHE A 69 -11.47 -1.18 -9.26
CA PHE A 69 -12.14 -1.15 -10.57
C PHE A 69 -12.80 0.20 -10.88
N SER A 70 -12.98 1.08 -9.89
CA SER A 70 -13.51 2.43 -10.03
C SER A 70 -14.82 2.45 -10.84
N ALA A 71 -14.93 3.24 -11.90
CA ALA A 71 -16.10 3.33 -12.76
C ALA A 71 -16.48 2.01 -13.46
N ASP A 72 -15.53 1.08 -13.66
CA ASP A 72 -15.80 -0.24 -14.25
C ASP A 72 -16.34 -1.26 -13.20
N ALA A 73 -16.42 -0.91 -11.92
CA ALA A 73 -16.83 -1.84 -10.85
C ALA A 73 -18.25 -2.40 -11.03
N GLU A 74 -19.16 -1.69 -11.72
CA GLU A 74 -20.52 -2.16 -12.00
C GLU A 74 -20.58 -3.32 -13.01
N LEU A 75 -19.49 -3.59 -13.73
CA LEU A 75 -19.40 -4.68 -14.71
C LEU A 75 -19.23 -6.07 -14.05
N PHE A 76 -18.91 -6.13 -12.76
CA PHE A 76 -18.54 -7.36 -12.06
C PHE A 76 -19.49 -7.71 -10.91
N CYS A 77 -19.59 -8.99 -10.59
CA CYS A 77 -20.17 -9.41 -9.31
C CYS A 77 -19.16 -9.20 -8.17
N ILE A 78 -18.95 -7.95 -7.74
CA ILE A 78 -17.99 -7.57 -6.69
C ILE A 78 -18.20 -8.38 -5.41
N SER A 79 -19.44 -8.68 -5.01
CA SER A 79 -19.71 -9.55 -3.84
C SER A 79 -19.12 -10.96 -4.01
N GLU A 80 -19.36 -11.62 -5.15
CA GLU A 80 -18.85 -12.97 -5.44
C GLU A 80 -17.31 -12.98 -5.55
N LEU A 81 -16.72 -11.88 -6.02
CA LEU A 81 -15.27 -11.67 -6.07
C LEU A 81 -14.67 -11.46 -4.66
N THR A 82 -15.35 -10.71 -3.79
CA THR A 82 -14.92 -10.50 -2.39
C THR A 82 -15.06 -11.78 -1.58
N GLU A 83 -16.17 -12.51 -1.75
CA GLU A 83 -16.36 -13.86 -1.20
C GLU A 83 -15.28 -14.82 -1.71
N LEU A 84 -14.84 -14.70 -2.98
CA LEU A 84 -13.75 -15.51 -3.50
C LEU A 84 -12.44 -15.21 -2.78
N ILE A 85 -12.03 -13.94 -2.70
CA ILE A 85 -10.80 -13.49 -2.02
C ILE A 85 -10.73 -14.04 -0.58
N ILE A 86 -11.78 -13.84 0.21
CA ILE A 86 -11.83 -14.27 1.62
C ILE A 86 -11.97 -15.80 1.76
N SER A 87 -12.43 -16.51 0.72
CA SER A 87 -12.54 -17.97 0.74
C SER A 87 -11.23 -18.71 0.46
N GLN A 88 -10.13 -18.01 0.14
CA GLN A 88 -8.84 -18.65 -0.11
C GLN A 88 -8.09 -18.90 1.20
N PRO A 89 -7.83 -20.15 1.61
CA PRO A 89 -6.95 -20.41 2.74
C PRO A 89 -5.50 -20.08 2.35
N LEU A 90 -4.73 -19.53 3.30
CA LEU A 90 -3.30 -19.25 3.16
C LEU A 90 -2.92 -18.24 2.05
N LEU A 91 -3.87 -17.51 1.47
CA LEU A 91 -3.62 -16.57 0.36
C LEU A 91 -4.26 -15.20 0.57
N GLY A 92 -3.43 -14.18 0.56
CA GLY A 92 -3.77 -12.77 0.70
C GLY A 92 -3.36 -12.20 2.06
N THR A 93 -2.86 -10.96 2.03
CA THR A 93 -2.50 -10.17 3.21
C THR A 93 -3.37 -8.91 3.28
N THR A 94 -3.90 -8.60 4.46
CA THR A 94 -4.52 -7.31 4.79
C THR A 94 -3.62 -6.47 5.69
N VAL A 95 -3.80 -5.14 5.71
CA VAL A 95 -3.11 -4.24 6.66
C VAL A 95 -4.13 -3.51 7.52
N LYS A 96 -3.90 -3.52 8.85
CA LYS A 96 -4.73 -2.91 9.89
C LYS A 96 -3.88 -2.07 10.82
N VAL A 97 -4.51 -1.13 11.55
CA VAL A 97 -3.83 -0.31 12.59
C VAL A 97 -4.52 -0.47 13.95
N ASP A 98 -5.84 -0.59 14.00
CA ASP A 98 -6.61 -0.81 15.23
C ASP A 98 -6.76 -2.30 15.61
N GLY A 99 -5.72 -3.10 15.31
CA GLY A 99 -5.64 -4.53 15.62
C GLY A 99 -6.44 -5.48 14.72
N ALA A 100 -6.39 -6.77 15.06
CA ALA A 100 -6.73 -7.86 14.14
C ALA A 100 -8.21 -7.89 13.65
N ASP A 101 -9.13 -7.29 14.40
CA ASP A 101 -10.58 -7.30 14.12
C ASP A 101 -11.11 -5.92 13.68
N SER A 102 -10.22 -4.94 13.41
CA SER A 102 -10.59 -3.68 12.74
C SER A 102 -10.89 -3.90 11.25
N ASP A 103 -11.40 -2.87 10.59
CA ASP A 103 -11.42 -2.83 9.13
C ASP A 103 -9.98 -2.76 8.55
N PRO A 104 -9.69 -3.47 7.44
CA PRO A 104 -8.43 -3.35 6.72
C PRO A 104 -8.38 -2.14 5.78
N TYR A 105 -7.24 -1.44 5.81
CA TYR A 105 -6.96 -0.26 4.98
C TYR A 105 -6.20 -0.60 3.69
N ALA A 106 -5.67 -1.82 3.59
CA ALA A 106 -5.04 -2.37 2.39
C ALA A 106 -5.34 -3.87 2.27
N VAL A 107 -5.35 -4.37 1.03
CA VAL A 107 -5.40 -5.79 0.70
C VAL A 107 -4.49 -6.08 -0.50
N LEU A 108 -3.69 -7.13 -0.38
CA LEU A 108 -2.97 -7.77 -1.49
C LEU A 108 -3.40 -9.22 -1.53
N THR A 109 -3.71 -9.75 -2.71
CA THR A 109 -4.07 -11.16 -2.89
C THR A 109 -3.80 -11.59 -4.33
N VAL A 110 -3.67 -12.89 -4.56
CA VAL A 110 -3.66 -13.50 -5.89
C VAL A 110 -4.92 -14.35 -6.06
N LEU A 111 -5.44 -14.44 -7.29
CA LEU A 111 -6.53 -15.34 -7.67
C LEU A 111 -6.07 -16.29 -8.77
N ASN A 112 -6.34 -17.59 -8.64
CA ASN A 112 -6.03 -18.57 -9.68
C ASN A 112 -7.07 -18.52 -10.81
N MET A 113 -6.68 -18.01 -11.97
CA MET A 113 -7.58 -17.78 -13.10
C MET A 113 -8.01 -19.07 -13.82
N ASN A 114 -7.25 -20.16 -13.67
CA ASN A 114 -7.52 -21.46 -14.32
C ASN A 114 -8.47 -22.33 -13.49
N GLU A 115 -8.37 -22.26 -12.15
CA GLU A 115 -9.06 -23.14 -11.21
C GLU A 115 -10.52 -22.73 -10.96
N HIS A 116 -10.76 -21.44 -10.74
CA HIS A 116 -12.03 -20.93 -10.25
C HIS A 116 -13.09 -20.80 -11.36
N SER A 117 -14.01 -21.77 -11.44
CA SER A 117 -15.11 -21.76 -12.43
C SER A 117 -16.29 -20.80 -12.12
N LYS A 118 -16.12 -19.87 -11.15
CA LYS A 118 -17.07 -18.82 -10.73
C LYS A 118 -17.45 -17.86 -11.87
N LYS A 119 -18.51 -17.04 -11.72
CA LYS A 119 -18.90 -16.07 -12.75
C LYS A 119 -17.94 -14.87 -12.78
N CYS A 120 -17.64 -14.30 -11.61
CA CYS A 120 -16.72 -13.16 -11.47
C CYS A 120 -15.38 -13.32 -12.22
N ILE A 121 -14.79 -14.53 -12.25
CA ILE A 121 -13.54 -14.82 -12.98
C ILE A 121 -13.73 -14.76 -14.51
N LYS A 122 -14.87 -15.23 -15.03
CA LYS A 122 -15.20 -15.14 -16.47
C LYS A 122 -15.48 -13.71 -16.89
N ASP A 123 -16.10 -12.92 -16.00
CA ASP A 123 -16.30 -11.49 -16.19
C ASP A 123 -14.94 -10.77 -16.26
N LEU A 124 -14.00 -11.08 -15.35
CA LEU A 124 -12.63 -10.57 -15.34
C LEU A 124 -11.84 -10.93 -16.60
N VAL A 125 -11.86 -12.19 -17.05
CA VAL A 125 -11.21 -12.58 -18.32
C VAL A 125 -11.82 -11.82 -19.50
N THR A 126 -13.15 -11.73 -19.56
CA THR A 126 -13.86 -11.00 -20.63
C THR A 126 -13.50 -9.52 -20.65
N TYR A 127 -13.41 -8.88 -19.48
CA TYR A 127 -13.01 -7.49 -19.29
C TYR A 127 -11.56 -7.24 -19.71
N LEU A 128 -10.62 -8.08 -19.27
CA LEU A 128 -9.20 -7.96 -19.62
C LEU A 128 -9.00 -8.11 -21.14
N LEU A 129 -9.72 -9.04 -21.77
CA LEU A 129 -9.73 -9.20 -23.22
C LEU A 129 -10.43 -8.04 -23.95
N ASP A 130 -11.44 -7.40 -23.37
CA ASP A 130 -12.10 -6.23 -23.97
C ASP A 130 -11.19 -5.00 -23.97
N LYS A 131 -10.63 -4.65 -22.80
CA LYS A 131 -9.76 -3.47 -22.63
C LYS A 131 -8.46 -3.57 -23.46
N THR A 132 -8.01 -4.78 -23.79
CA THR A 132 -6.78 -5.00 -24.60
C THR A 132 -7.00 -5.12 -26.10
N LYS A 133 -8.23 -5.06 -26.63
CA LYS A 133 -8.55 -5.17 -28.07
C LYS A 133 -7.78 -4.22 -29.01
N GLN A 134 -7.23 -3.13 -28.49
CA GLN A 134 -6.46 -2.15 -29.28
C GLN A 134 -5.01 -2.59 -29.55
N ASP A 135 -4.46 -3.51 -28.74
CA ASP A 135 -3.16 -4.14 -28.95
C ASP A 135 -3.37 -5.64 -29.20
N SER A 136 -3.40 -6.05 -30.47
CA SER A 136 -3.62 -7.45 -30.84
C SER A 136 -2.54 -8.39 -30.31
N VAL A 137 -1.30 -7.93 -30.15
CA VAL A 137 -0.19 -8.77 -29.67
C VAL A 137 -0.36 -9.07 -28.18
N LEU A 138 -0.79 -8.08 -27.39
CA LEU A 138 -1.18 -8.29 -26.00
C LEU A 138 -2.46 -9.13 -25.88
N ASN A 139 -3.46 -8.88 -26.74
CA ASN A 139 -4.75 -9.56 -26.72
C ASN A 139 -4.62 -11.06 -27.04
N ASP A 140 -3.94 -11.42 -28.14
CA ASP A 140 -3.68 -12.82 -28.53
C ASP A 140 -2.88 -13.57 -27.45
N LYS A 141 -1.94 -12.89 -26.78
CA LYS A 141 -1.17 -13.46 -25.67
C LYS A 141 -2.03 -13.70 -24.43
N LEU A 142 -2.88 -12.75 -24.04
CA LEU A 142 -3.79 -12.91 -22.90
C LEU A 142 -4.86 -13.97 -23.17
N ASP A 143 -5.43 -14.02 -24.38
CA ASP A 143 -6.37 -15.08 -24.78
C ASP A 143 -5.71 -16.46 -24.78
N THR A 144 -4.41 -16.54 -25.13
CA THR A 144 -3.65 -17.80 -25.01
C THR A 144 -3.42 -18.20 -23.54
N LEU A 145 -3.05 -17.25 -22.67
CA LEU A 145 -2.76 -17.52 -21.25
C LEU A 145 -4.02 -17.86 -20.44
N LEU A 146 -5.12 -17.14 -20.66
CA LEU A 146 -6.37 -17.23 -19.88
C LEU A 146 -7.35 -18.31 -20.38
N LYS A 147 -6.94 -19.15 -21.34
CA LYS A 147 -7.74 -20.31 -21.77
C LYS A 147 -7.81 -21.36 -20.68
N LYS A 148 -9.02 -21.91 -20.46
CA LYS A 148 -9.26 -22.91 -19.41
C LYS A 148 -8.41 -24.17 -19.55
N ASP A 149 -8.09 -24.56 -20.79
CA ASP A 149 -7.27 -25.73 -21.10
C ASP A 149 -5.77 -25.37 -21.26
N SER A 150 -5.36 -24.18 -20.82
CA SER A 150 -3.95 -23.77 -20.78
C SER A 150 -3.18 -24.55 -19.72
N ILE A 151 -1.94 -24.94 -20.08
CA ILE A 151 -0.97 -25.56 -19.16
C ILE A 151 -0.31 -24.48 -18.27
N GLU A 152 -0.36 -23.21 -18.69
CA GLU A 152 0.21 -22.09 -17.96
C GLU A 152 -0.68 -21.70 -16.76
N HIS A 153 -0.11 -21.67 -15.56
CA HIS A 153 -0.80 -21.23 -14.36
C HIS A 153 -0.80 -19.70 -14.25
N VAL A 154 -1.98 -19.07 -14.32
CA VAL A 154 -2.11 -17.60 -14.30
C VAL A 154 -2.71 -17.12 -12.98
N GLY A 155 -1.88 -16.45 -12.17
CA GLY A 155 -2.33 -15.70 -10.98
C GLY A 155 -2.66 -14.25 -11.33
N LEU A 156 -3.89 -13.82 -11.09
CA LEU A 156 -4.28 -12.40 -11.13
C LEU A 156 -4.05 -11.78 -9.75
N ILE A 157 -3.08 -10.88 -9.64
CA ILE A 157 -2.83 -10.13 -8.40
C ILE A 157 -3.79 -8.95 -8.31
N LEU A 158 -4.54 -8.88 -7.20
CA LEU A 158 -5.36 -7.73 -6.81
C LEU A 158 -4.65 -7.04 -5.63
N SER A 159 -4.36 -5.75 -5.79
CA SER A 159 -3.55 -4.96 -4.85
C SER A 159 -4.17 -3.59 -4.70
N GLU A 160 -4.74 -3.27 -3.55
CA GLU A 160 -5.35 -1.96 -3.30
C GLU A 160 -5.19 -1.49 -1.85
N ARG A 161 -5.14 -0.18 -1.64
CA ARG A 161 -5.10 0.48 -0.32
C ARG A 161 -5.77 1.85 -0.34
N LEU A 162 -6.15 2.36 0.82
CA LEU A 162 -6.58 3.76 0.92
C LEU A 162 -5.42 4.71 0.61
N ILE A 163 -5.74 5.89 0.07
CA ILE A 163 -4.75 6.87 -0.42
C ILE A 163 -3.80 7.41 0.67
N ASN A 164 -4.21 7.35 1.94
CA ASN A 164 -3.41 7.72 3.10
C ASN A 164 -2.45 6.61 3.59
N MET A 165 -2.52 5.39 3.04
CA MET A 165 -1.67 4.28 3.47
C MET A 165 -0.24 4.40 2.88
N PRO A 166 0.81 4.36 3.73
CA PRO A 166 2.19 4.57 3.30
C PRO A 166 2.64 3.48 2.32
N VAL A 167 3.35 3.88 1.24
CA VAL A 167 3.83 2.96 0.19
C VAL A 167 4.79 1.88 0.71
N GLN A 168 5.38 2.13 1.88
CA GLN A 168 6.33 1.28 2.60
C GLN A 168 5.74 -0.07 3.02
N ILE A 169 4.41 -0.22 3.09
CA ILE A 169 3.75 -1.52 3.36
C ILE A 169 3.78 -2.45 2.14
N VAL A 170 3.94 -1.93 0.91
CA VAL A 170 3.82 -2.75 -0.31
C VAL A 170 4.99 -3.75 -0.46
N PRO A 171 6.27 -3.39 -0.22
CA PRO A 171 7.37 -4.36 -0.25
C PRO A 171 7.25 -5.56 0.71
N PRO A 172 6.85 -5.43 1.99
CA PRO A 172 6.58 -6.60 2.83
C PRO A 172 5.36 -7.40 2.38
N MET A 173 4.25 -6.77 1.96
CA MET A 173 3.09 -7.50 1.43
C MET A 173 3.47 -8.40 0.25
N TYR A 174 4.27 -7.91 -0.70
CA TYR A 174 4.75 -8.72 -1.83
C TYR A 174 5.77 -9.81 -1.46
N LYS A 175 6.34 -9.81 -0.25
CA LYS A 175 7.12 -10.94 0.28
C LYS A 175 6.20 -11.99 0.89
N MET A 176 5.27 -11.57 1.74
CA MET A 176 4.26 -12.47 2.32
C MET A 176 3.46 -13.17 1.22
N LEU A 177 3.03 -12.46 0.18
CA LEU A 177 2.37 -13.09 -0.98
C LEU A 177 3.20 -14.19 -1.66
N GLN A 178 4.55 -14.11 -1.67
CA GLN A 178 5.39 -15.19 -2.24
C GLN A 178 5.47 -16.41 -1.32
N GLU A 179 5.46 -16.19 0.00
CA GLU A 179 5.45 -17.25 1.01
C GLU A 179 4.06 -17.93 1.09
N GLU A 180 2.99 -17.14 1.11
CA GLU A 180 1.58 -17.54 0.96
C GLU A 180 1.35 -18.43 -0.28
N ILE A 181 1.84 -18.00 -1.46
CA ILE A 181 1.74 -18.79 -2.71
C ILE A 181 2.44 -20.15 -2.58
N GLN A 182 3.61 -20.20 -1.95
CA GLN A 182 4.32 -21.46 -1.73
C GLN A 182 3.54 -22.38 -0.77
N TRP A 183 3.03 -21.85 0.35
CA TRP A 183 2.23 -22.62 1.31
C TRP A 183 0.94 -23.17 0.70
N ALA A 184 0.27 -22.41 -0.17
CA ALA A 184 -0.93 -22.87 -0.87
C ALA A 184 -0.63 -24.01 -1.88
N VAL A 185 0.49 -23.92 -2.61
CA VAL A 185 0.95 -25.00 -3.51
C VAL A 185 1.31 -26.27 -2.74
N ASP A 186 1.95 -26.13 -1.57
CA ASP A 186 2.35 -27.26 -0.73
C ASP A 186 1.13 -27.93 -0.07
N ASP A 187 0.15 -27.17 0.43
CA ASP A 187 -1.09 -27.68 1.01
C ASP A 187 -1.96 -28.43 -0.03
N VAL A 188 -2.08 -27.91 -1.26
CA VAL A 188 -2.75 -28.61 -2.37
C VAL A 188 -2.01 -29.91 -2.72
N SER A 189 -0.68 -29.90 -2.71
CA SER A 189 0.14 -31.10 -2.97
C SER A 189 -0.02 -32.18 -1.89
N ILE A 190 -0.14 -31.78 -0.62
CA ILE A 190 -0.43 -32.69 0.49
C ILE A 190 -1.85 -33.28 0.37
N LYS A 191 -2.85 -32.46 0.00
CA LYS A 191 -4.25 -32.90 -0.17
C LYS A 191 -4.49 -33.81 -1.38
N ALA A 192 -3.52 -33.92 -2.29
CA ALA A 192 -3.59 -34.78 -3.48
C ALA A 192 -2.99 -36.18 -3.28
N THR A 193 -2.48 -36.51 -2.06
CA THR A 193 -1.76 -37.76 -1.74
C THR A 193 -2.54 -38.67 -0.80
#